data_AF-A0A6P2KBK4-F1
#
_entry.id   AF-A0A6P2KBK4-F1
#
_cell.length_a   1.000
_cell.length_b   1.000
_cell.length_c   1.000
_cell.angle_alpha   90.00
_cell.angle_beta   90.00
_cell.angle_gamma   90.00
#
_symmetry.space_group_name_H-M   'P 1'
#
loop_
_entity.id
_entity.type
_entity.pdbx_description
1 polymer ?
#
loop_
_entity_poly.entity_id
_entity_poly.type
_entity_poly.pdbx_seq_one_letter_code
_entity_poly.pdbx_strand_id
1 'polypeptide(L)'
;MLLLAACASLAPAAHAAKPLLTFKVDDTVTARVERADSEHITVRFLPSGKTQTLDVIAADEEGHYHLSSDDYNFDGHRDLAMHATLGMVNDSYGIYLYDPARQQFEPLHLPASNMPHGNCDDLVNVQAKPKERTLYSSCRGGPIWYTDAYRFDAGGKMYLYQSSEAIPDDLRDLLDADSGPSSMLLTYDAQGKRVSRRPDAYGGGTVTFKVRPARLPLHDAMNDAPTRRYVVAGDTVELIDASADFQWLKVRYRNPHAGAVQGWVSAKEAMAN
;
A
#
# COMPACT_ATOMS: atom_id res chain seq x y z
N MET A 1 -11.74 62.11 53.62
CA MET A 1 -11.57 62.10 52.15
C MET A 1 -10.62 60.96 51.84
N LEU A 2 -11.14 59.78 51.53
CA LEU A 2 -10.36 58.57 51.22
C LEU A 2 -10.09 58.54 49.71
N LEU A 3 -8.82 58.55 49.29
CA LEU A 3 -8.43 58.25 47.91
C LEU A 3 -8.28 56.73 47.75
N LEU A 4 -9.15 56.11 46.95
CA LEU A 4 -8.94 54.76 46.41
C LEU A 4 -8.17 54.88 45.09
N ALA A 5 -6.92 54.42 45.10
CA ALA A 5 -6.13 54.22 43.88
C ALA A 5 -6.55 52.91 43.21
N ALA A 6 -7.14 52.99 42.02
CA ALA A 6 -7.46 51.85 41.19
C ALA A 6 -6.23 51.43 40.38
N CYS A 7 -5.57 50.34 40.78
CA CYS A 7 -4.58 49.67 39.94
C CYS A 7 -5.31 48.87 38.86
N ALA A 8 -5.34 49.39 37.64
CA ALA A 8 -5.74 48.63 36.46
C ALA A 8 -4.57 47.72 36.04
N SER A 9 -4.67 46.43 36.36
CA SER A 9 -3.77 45.40 35.83
C SER A 9 -4.14 45.12 34.37
N LEU A 10 -3.36 45.66 33.44
CA LEU A 10 -3.35 45.23 32.05
C LEU A 10 -2.76 43.81 32.00
N ALA A 11 -3.62 42.80 31.88
CA ALA A 11 -3.17 41.44 31.59
C ALA A 11 -2.60 41.41 30.15
N PRO A 12 -1.38 40.87 29.94
CA PRO A 12 -0.84 40.73 28.60
C PRO A 12 -1.72 39.78 27.78
N ALA A 13 -2.12 40.22 26.59
CA ALA A 13 -2.82 39.38 25.63
C ALA A 13 -1.90 38.21 25.25
N ALA A 14 -2.20 37.02 25.78
CA ALA A 14 -1.54 35.78 25.40
C ALA A 14 -1.69 35.61 23.88
N HIS A 15 -0.59 35.84 23.15
CA HIS A 15 -0.53 35.52 21.74
C HIS A 15 -0.64 34.01 21.63
N ALA A 16 -1.79 33.51 21.17
CA ALA A 16 -1.97 32.10 20.89
C ALA A 16 -0.87 31.67 19.91
N ALA A 17 -0.06 30.69 20.30
CA ALA A 17 0.97 30.14 19.43
C ALA A 17 0.35 29.74 18.08
N LYS A 18 1.08 29.97 16.98
CA LYS A 18 0.63 29.58 15.65
C LYS A 18 0.39 28.07 15.66
N PRO A 19 -0.75 27.58 15.15
CA PRO A 19 -1.01 26.15 15.13
C PRO A 19 0.00 25.40 14.27
N LEU A 20 0.29 24.16 14.68
CA LEU A 20 1.25 23.27 14.03
C LEU A 20 0.73 22.79 12.67
N LEU A 21 -0.58 22.52 12.60
CA LEU A 21 -1.30 22.22 11.37
C LEU A 21 -2.72 22.78 11.48
N THR A 22 -3.27 23.29 10.38
CA THR A 22 -4.69 23.67 10.28
C THR A 22 -5.20 23.27 8.92
N PHE A 23 -6.32 22.55 8.89
CA PHE A 23 -6.94 22.08 7.66
C PHE A 23 -8.46 22.01 7.81
N LYS A 24 -9.15 22.12 6.68
CA LYS A 24 -10.60 21.84 6.60
C LYS A 24 -10.77 20.33 6.62
N VAL A 25 -11.53 19.82 7.58
CA VAL A 25 -11.96 18.41 7.59
C VAL A 25 -13.01 18.24 6.51
N ASP A 26 -13.99 19.13 6.48
CA ASP A 26 -15.00 19.27 5.42
C ASP A 26 -15.39 20.75 5.26
N ASP A 27 -16.51 21.02 4.59
CA ASP A 27 -17.01 22.38 4.36
C ASP A 27 -17.41 23.12 5.64
N THR A 28 -17.67 22.40 6.73
CA THR A 28 -18.23 22.90 7.99
C THR A 28 -17.26 22.84 9.17
N VAL A 29 -16.31 21.90 9.15
CA VAL A 29 -15.36 21.67 10.25
C VAL A 29 -13.93 21.99 9.84
N THR A 30 -13.24 22.76 10.68
CA THR A 30 -11.78 22.96 10.60
C THR A 30 -11.11 22.32 11.80
N ALA A 31 -10.11 21.48 11.56
CA ALA A 31 -9.24 20.94 12.60
C ALA A 31 -7.98 21.81 12.72
N ARG A 32 -7.56 22.04 13.97
CA ARG A 32 -6.36 22.80 14.31
C ARG A 32 -5.54 22.03 15.34
N VAL A 33 -4.32 21.65 14.99
CA VAL A 33 -3.37 21.08 15.94
C VAL A 33 -2.70 22.24 16.69
N GLU A 34 -3.02 22.39 17.97
CA GLU A 34 -2.60 23.55 18.79
C GLU A 34 -1.36 23.25 19.63
N ARG A 35 -1.18 21.99 20.06
CA ARG A 35 -0.07 21.54 20.91
C ARG A 35 0.39 20.16 20.47
N ALA A 36 1.67 19.91 20.65
CA ALA A 36 2.32 18.64 20.38
C ALA A 36 3.52 18.47 21.31
N ASP A 37 3.71 17.26 21.81
CA ASP A 37 4.94 16.75 22.39
C ASP A 37 5.24 15.36 21.79
N SER A 38 6.19 14.63 22.37
CA SER A 38 6.60 13.30 21.87
C SER A 38 5.56 12.21 22.10
N GLU A 39 4.57 12.42 22.97
CA GLU A 39 3.58 11.41 23.34
C GLU A 39 2.17 11.78 22.88
N HIS A 40 1.85 13.07 22.81
CA HIS A 40 0.49 13.52 22.54
C HIS A 40 0.43 14.78 21.66
N ILE A 41 -0.70 14.92 20.96
CA ILE A 41 -1.13 16.17 20.33
C ILE A 41 -2.49 16.62 20.83
N THR A 42 -2.76 17.93 20.85
CA THR A 42 -4.09 18.49 21.09
C THR A 42 -4.66 19.07 19.80
N VAL A 43 -5.81 18.56 19.37
CA VAL A 43 -6.61 19.07 18.26
C VAL A 43 -7.78 19.88 18.78
N ARG A 44 -8.05 21.04 18.17
CA ARG A 44 -9.29 21.79 18.34
C ARG A 44 -10.09 21.77 17.04
N PHE A 45 -11.39 21.53 17.16
CA PHE A 45 -12.35 21.62 16.06
C PHE A 45 -13.10 22.94 16.10
N LEU A 46 -13.24 23.58 14.94
CA LEU A 46 -13.99 24.82 14.76
C LEU A 46 -15.19 24.55 13.84
N PRO A 47 -16.35 25.21 14.07
CA PRO A 47 -16.57 26.27 15.06
C PRO A 47 -16.92 25.77 16.47
N SER A 48 -17.16 24.47 16.68
CA SER A 48 -17.70 23.97 17.95
C SER A 48 -16.81 24.20 19.17
N GLY A 49 -15.50 24.40 18.97
CA GLY A 49 -14.52 24.62 20.03
C GLY A 49 -14.11 23.33 20.76
N LYS A 50 -14.70 22.17 20.41
CA LYS A 50 -14.36 20.86 20.97
C LYS A 50 -12.86 20.60 20.80
N THR A 51 -12.24 20.06 21.85
CA THR A 51 -10.84 19.64 21.82
C THR A 51 -10.72 18.14 22.00
N GLN A 52 -9.68 17.56 21.44
CA GLN A 52 -9.32 16.16 21.57
C GLN A 52 -7.81 16.03 21.76
N THR A 53 -7.39 15.18 22.68
CA THR A 53 -6.00 14.73 22.80
C THR A 53 -5.86 13.41 22.05
N LEU A 54 -4.82 13.28 21.24
CA LEU A 54 -4.48 12.08 20.49
C LEU A 54 -3.07 11.64 20.88
N ASP A 55 -2.82 10.34 20.85
CA ASP A 55 -1.49 9.79 21.04
C ASP A 55 -0.63 9.98 19.79
N VAL A 56 0.69 10.06 19.96
CA VAL A 56 1.65 10.00 18.86
C VAL A 56 1.82 8.53 18.46
N ILE A 57 1.31 8.17 17.29
CA ILE A 57 1.28 6.78 16.79
C ILE A 57 2.27 6.51 15.65
N ALA A 58 3.07 7.51 15.28
CA ALA A 58 4.23 7.36 14.41
C ALA A 58 5.25 8.47 14.72
N ALA A 59 6.49 8.07 15.01
CA ALA A 59 7.61 8.95 15.29
C ALA A 59 8.93 8.24 14.96
N ASP A 60 10.01 9.00 14.80
CA ASP A 60 11.38 8.46 14.71
C ASP A 60 11.90 8.01 16.09
N GLU A 61 13.15 7.52 16.13
CA GLU A 61 13.77 7.02 17.36
C GLU A 61 13.94 8.11 18.43
N GLU A 62 13.99 9.38 18.02
CA GLU A 62 14.06 10.56 18.89
C GLU A 62 12.68 11.14 19.26
N GLY A 63 11.59 10.55 18.77
CA GLY A 63 10.22 10.98 19.03
C GLY A 63 9.76 12.17 18.18
N HIS A 64 10.46 12.51 17.09
CA HIS A 64 10.02 13.51 16.13
C HIS A 64 9.08 12.91 15.08
N TYR A 65 8.19 13.77 14.57
CA TYR A 65 7.24 13.42 13.52
C TYR A 65 6.79 14.66 12.76
N HIS A 66 6.24 14.42 11.59
CA HIS A 66 5.55 15.39 10.76
C HIS A 66 4.05 15.16 10.79
N LEU A 67 3.29 16.24 10.58
CA LEU A 67 1.84 16.20 10.53
C LEU A 67 1.37 16.52 9.11
N SER A 68 0.45 15.73 8.60
CA SER A 68 -0.17 15.93 7.30
C SER A 68 -1.66 15.59 7.33
N SER A 69 -2.38 15.95 6.26
CA SER A 69 -3.82 15.71 6.16
C SER A 69 -4.22 15.43 4.72
N ASP A 70 -4.99 14.37 4.55
CA ASP A 70 -5.64 13.96 3.29
C ASP A 70 -6.91 13.17 3.62
N ASP A 71 -7.71 12.81 2.62
CA ASP A 71 -8.85 11.88 2.78
C ASP A 71 -8.35 10.44 2.57
N TYR A 72 -7.99 9.75 3.65
CA TYR A 72 -7.31 8.44 3.60
C TYR A 72 -8.29 7.28 3.46
N ASN A 73 -9.53 7.43 3.92
CA ASN A 73 -10.60 6.42 3.80
C ASN A 73 -11.59 6.69 2.65
N PHE A 74 -11.44 7.82 1.95
CA PHE A 74 -12.24 8.23 0.80
C PHE A 74 -13.72 8.49 1.14
N ASP A 75 -14.00 8.96 2.35
CA ASP A 75 -15.36 9.28 2.81
C ASP A 75 -15.76 10.76 2.59
N GLY A 76 -14.82 11.58 2.10
CA GLY A 76 -15.02 13.00 1.84
C GLY A 76 -14.65 13.91 3.02
N HIS A 77 -14.23 13.35 4.15
CA HIS A 77 -13.65 14.08 5.27
C HIS A 77 -12.12 13.92 5.26
N ARG A 78 -11.41 15.02 5.47
CA ARG A 78 -9.96 14.96 5.64
C ARG A 78 -9.59 14.46 7.02
N ASP A 79 -8.63 13.55 7.01
CA ASP A 79 -8.06 12.85 8.14
C ASP A 79 -6.74 13.51 8.58
N LEU A 80 -6.16 12.99 9.67
CA LEU A 80 -4.89 13.43 10.22
C LEU A 80 -3.88 12.29 10.17
N ALA A 81 -2.69 12.56 9.64
CA ALA A 81 -1.57 11.62 9.70
C ALA A 81 -0.39 12.21 10.47
N MET A 82 0.30 11.31 11.16
CA MET A 82 1.64 11.48 11.69
C MET A 82 2.58 10.61 10.87
N HIS A 83 3.76 11.12 10.52
CA HIS A 83 4.75 10.30 9.85
C HIS A 83 6.17 10.72 10.18
N ALA A 84 7.09 9.77 10.16
CA ALA A 84 8.48 9.98 10.46
C ALA A 84 9.35 9.00 9.68
N THR A 85 10.59 9.39 9.40
CA THR A 85 11.51 8.55 8.66
C THR A 85 11.94 7.34 9.49
N LEU A 86 11.74 6.16 8.92
CA LEU A 86 12.18 4.86 9.40
C LEU A 86 13.36 4.39 8.54
N GLY A 87 14.57 4.47 9.11
CA GLY A 87 15.79 4.17 8.37
C GLY A 87 16.13 5.25 7.36
N MET A 88 16.43 4.87 6.11
CA MET A 88 16.96 5.82 5.10
C MET A 88 15.96 6.24 4.02
N VAL A 89 14.90 5.45 3.78
CA VAL A 89 14.03 5.62 2.59
C VAL A 89 12.55 5.31 2.85
N ASN A 90 12.22 4.85 4.05
CA ASN A 90 10.85 4.54 4.43
C ASN A 90 10.40 5.63 5.40
N ASP A 91 9.18 6.10 5.25
CA ASP A 91 8.51 6.93 6.25
C ASP A 91 7.38 6.08 6.86
N SER A 92 7.42 5.84 8.16
CA SER A 92 6.33 5.18 8.90
C SER A 92 5.16 6.14 9.07
N TYR A 93 3.93 5.65 8.94
CA TYR A 93 2.70 6.44 9.05
C TYR A 93 1.78 5.89 10.14
N GLY A 94 1.26 6.80 10.95
CA GLY A 94 0.12 6.58 11.83
C GLY A 94 -1.01 7.52 11.42
N ILE A 95 -2.20 6.98 11.20
CA ILE A 95 -3.34 7.72 10.65
C ILE A 95 -4.50 7.70 11.63
N TYR A 96 -5.13 8.85 11.80
CA TYR A 96 -6.40 9.02 12.49
C TYR A 96 -7.50 9.43 11.50
N LEU A 97 -8.54 8.61 11.40
CA LEU A 97 -9.72 8.88 10.59
C LEU A 97 -10.69 9.80 11.32
N TYR A 98 -11.32 10.71 10.60
CA TYR A 98 -12.34 11.57 11.18
C TYR A 98 -13.70 10.85 11.29
N ASP A 99 -14.26 10.80 12.50
CA ASP A 99 -15.65 10.40 12.77
C ASP A 99 -16.54 11.66 12.77
N PRO A 100 -17.32 11.92 11.71
CA PRO A 100 -18.18 13.10 11.63
C PRO A 100 -19.35 13.06 12.61
N ALA A 101 -19.83 11.87 12.99
CA ALA A 101 -20.95 11.75 13.93
C ALA A 101 -20.54 12.15 15.35
N ARG A 102 -19.31 11.83 15.74
CA ARG A 102 -18.75 12.20 17.06
C ARG A 102 -17.92 13.47 17.03
N GLN A 103 -17.58 13.98 15.85
CA GLN A 103 -16.69 15.11 15.64
C GLN A 103 -15.33 14.87 16.34
N GLN A 104 -14.67 13.76 16.03
CA GLN A 104 -13.39 13.37 16.61
C GLN A 104 -12.58 12.50 15.66
N PHE A 105 -11.30 12.37 15.94
CA PHE A 105 -10.37 11.50 15.25
C PHE A 105 -10.27 10.13 15.95
N GLU A 106 -10.27 9.05 15.19
CA GLU A 106 -10.13 7.66 15.66
C GLU A 106 -8.99 6.96 14.92
N PRO A 107 -8.17 6.14 15.58
CA PRO A 107 -7.02 5.51 14.93
C PRO A 107 -7.46 4.59 13.79
N LEU A 108 -6.79 4.69 12.64
CA LEU A 108 -6.94 3.73 11.55
C LEU A 108 -6.30 2.41 11.98
N HIS A 109 -7.13 1.37 12.07
CA HIS A 109 -6.66 0.03 12.35
C HIS A 109 -6.33 -0.72 11.06
N LEU A 110 -5.15 -1.35 11.03
CA LEU A 110 -4.80 -2.35 10.03
C LEU A 110 -5.83 -3.50 10.01
N PRO A 111 -5.90 -4.28 8.91
CA PRO A 111 -6.72 -5.48 8.86
C PRO A 111 -6.48 -6.38 10.08
N ALA A 112 -7.53 -7.06 10.53
CA ALA A 112 -7.43 -7.96 11.69
C ALA A 112 -6.38 -9.06 11.45
N SER A 113 -5.78 -9.60 12.51
CA SER A 113 -4.70 -10.60 12.40
C SER A 113 -5.07 -11.86 11.62
N ASN A 114 -6.36 -12.20 11.53
CA ASN A 114 -6.88 -13.33 10.75
C ASN A 114 -7.19 -13.00 9.28
N MET A 115 -6.93 -11.77 8.83
CA MET A 115 -7.08 -11.32 7.45
C MET A 115 -5.72 -11.32 6.75
N PRO A 116 -5.68 -11.27 5.41
CA PRO A 116 -4.42 -11.04 4.68
C PRO A 116 -3.76 -9.71 5.08
N HIS A 117 -2.44 -9.74 5.19
CA HIS A 117 -1.59 -8.57 5.45
C HIS A 117 -0.70 -8.27 4.26
N GLY A 118 -0.33 -7.00 4.10
CA GLY A 118 0.59 -6.55 3.07
C GLY A 118 2.05 -6.93 3.38
N ASN A 119 2.93 -6.75 2.40
CA ASN A 119 4.36 -6.99 2.55
C ASN A 119 5.06 -5.96 3.46
N CYS A 120 4.48 -4.78 3.63
CA CYS A 120 5.09 -3.73 4.43
C CYS A 120 4.85 -3.86 5.94
N ASP A 121 4.08 -4.86 6.36
CA ASP A 121 3.57 -5.14 7.72
C ASP A 121 2.74 -3.99 8.33
N ASP A 122 3.18 -2.74 8.18
CA ASP A 122 2.53 -1.50 8.59
C ASP A 122 2.26 -0.55 7.39
N LEU A 123 1.75 0.66 7.71
CA LEU A 123 1.61 1.75 6.74
C LEU A 123 2.92 2.52 6.60
N VAL A 124 3.52 2.47 5.41
CA VAL A 124 4.81 3.06 5.09
C VAL A 124 4.70 3.82 3.76
N ASN A 125 5.33 4.99 3.66
CA ASN A 125 5.32 5.86 2.47
C ASN A 125 3.92 5.98 1.85
N VAL A 126 2.94 6.38 2.67
CA VAL A 126 1.52 6.30 2.31
C VAL A 126 1.16 7.27 1.19
N GLN A 127 0.32 6.82 0.27
CA GLN A 127 -0.28 7.66 -0.76
C GLN A 127 -1.77 7.35 -0.94
N ALA A 128 -2.63 8.34 -0.67
CA ALA A 128 -4.05 8.28 -0.98
C ALA A 128 -4.28 8.54 -2.48
N LYS A 129 -5.11 7.71 -3.14
CA LYS A 129 -5.53 7.90 -4.54
C LYS A 129 -7.06 7.98 -4.63
N PRO A 130 -7.67 9.16 -4.44
CA PRO A 130 -9.13 9.30 -4.36
C PRO A 130 -9.88 8.82 -5.61
N LYS A 131 -9.32 9.01 -6.81
CA LYS A 131 -9.93 8.53 -8.06
C LYS A 131 -10.04 7.02 -8.12
N GLU A 132 -9.14 6.32 -7.45
CA GLU A 132 -9.07 4.86 -7.40
C GLU A 132 -9.72 4.29 -6.14
N ARG A 133 -10.00 5.17 -5.16
CA ARG A 133 -10.44 4.84 -3.80
C ARG A 133 -9.53 3.80 -3.15
N THR A 134 -8.22 4.02 -3.29
CA THR A 134 -7.18 3.10 -2.84
C THR A 134 -6.12 3.86 -2.06
N LEU A 135 -5.78 3.34 -0.88
CA LEU A 135 -4.67 3.80 -0.06
C LEU A 135 -3.46 2.90 -0.34
N TYR A 136 -2.39 3.47 -0.88
CA TYR A 136 -1.16 2.73 -1.16
C TYR A 136 -0.19 2.86 0.01
N SER A 137 0.41 1.74 0.41
CA SER A 137 1.58 1.66 1.29
C SER A 137 2.73 1.09 0.48
N SER A 138 3.92 1.66 0.62
CA SER A 138 5.11 1.15 -0.07
C SER A 138 6.31 1.15 0.85
N CYS A 139 7.13 0.12 0.76
CA CYS A 139 8.29 -0.05 1.60
C CYS A 139 9.41 -0.70 0.80
N ARG A 140 10.63 -0.35 1.15
CA ARG A 140 11.81 -1.02 0.62
C ARG A 140 12.24 -2.15 1.57
N GLY A 141 12.29 -3.37 1.03
CA GLY A 141 12.90 -4.53 1.69
C GLY A 141 14.06 -5.05 0.84
N GLY A 142 15.29 -4.88 1.32
CA GLY A 142 16.49 -5.18 0.53
C GLY A 142 16.58 -4.30 -0.74
N PRO A 143 16.86 -4.88 -1.93
CA PRO A 143 16.92 -4.11 -3.16
C PRO A 143 15.54 -3.86 -3.80
N ILE A 144 14.46 -4.39 -3.22
CA ILE A 144 13.12 -4.43 -3.84
C ILE A 144 12.20 -3.43 -3.15
N TRP A 145 11.35 -2.78 -3.94
CA TRP A 145 10.18 -2.05 -3.45
C TRP A 145 8.94 -2.94 -3.50
N TYR A 146 8.24 -2.99 -2.38
CA TYR A 146 6.92 -3.59 -2.29
C TYR A 146 5.86 -2.49 -2.29
N THR A 147 4.67 -2.84 -2.77
CA THR A 147 3.52 -1.96 -2.73
C THR A 147 2.28 -2.77 -2.36
N ASP A 148 1.64 -2.33 -1.30
CA ASP A 148 0.36 -2.84 -0.84
C ASP A 148 -0.71 -1.81 -1.13
N ALA A 149 -1.85 -2.28 -1.60
CA ALA A 149 -3.01 -1.47 -1.89
C ALA A 149 -4.12 -1.84 -0.91
N TYR A 150 -4.63 -0.86 -0.19
CA TYR A 150 -5.73 -1.00 0.76
C TYR A 150 -6.99 -0.29 0.25
N ARG A 151 -8.14 -0.86 0.58
CA ARG A 151 -9.45 -0.27 0.32
C ARG A 151 -10.32 -0.38 1.57
N PHE A 152 -11.45 0.31 1.55
CA PHE A 152 -12.40 0.35 2.65
C PHE A 152 -13.72 -0.28 2.23
N ASP A 153 -14.29 -1.12 3.09
CA ASP A 153 -15.61 -1.70 2.85
C ASP A 153 -16.73 -0.68 3.13
N ALA A 154 -17.98 -1.09 2.91
CA ALA A 154 -19.15 -0.22 3.13
C ALA A 154 -19.33 0.20 4.60
N GLY A 155 -18.70 -0.49 5.55
CA GLY A 155 -18.69 -0.15 6.97
C GLY A 155 -17.48 0.69 7.38
N GLY A 156 -16.63 1.10 6.43
CA GLY A 156 -15.41 1.87 6.69
C GLY A 156 -14.24 1.04 7.23
N LYS A 157 -14.31 -0.30 7.17
CA LYS A 157 -13.21 -1.15 7.60
C LYS A 157 -12.19 -1.31 6.48
N MET A 158 -10.92 -1.06 6.80
CA MET A 158 -9.82 -1.28 5.88
C MET A 158 -9.57 -2.77 5.63
N TYR A 159 -9.31 -3.13 4.37
CA TYR A 159 -8.88 -4.45 3.95
C TYR A 159 -7.77 -4.34 2.91
N LEU A 160 -6.87 -5.33 2.89
CA LEU A 160 -5.87 -5.46 1.83
C LEU A 160 -6.57 -5.78 0.52
N TYR A 161 -6.45 -4.91 -0.47
CA TYR A 161 -7.00 -5.12 -1.82
C TYR A 161 -6.00 -5.83 -2.72
N GLN A 162 -4.73 -5.39 -2.74
CA GLN A 162 -3.68 -6.01 -3.54
C GLN A 162 -2.34 -6.02 -2.81
N SER A 163 -1.54 -7.05 -3.10
CA SER A 163 -0.17 -7.18 -2.64
C SER A 163 0.60 -8.10 -3.59
N SER A 164 1.92 -8.05 -3.54
CA SER A 164 2.81 -8.89 -4.34
C SER A 164 3.19 -10.16 -3.58
N GLU A 165 3.20 -11.30 -4.25
CA GLU A 165 3.81 -12.55 -3.80
C GLU A 165 5.11 -12.76 -4.58
N ALA A 166 6.20 -13.01 -3.86
CA ALA A 166 7.50 -13.20 -4.48
C ALA A 166 7.52 -14.44 -5.39
N ILE A 167 8.17 -14.31 -6.54
CA ILE A 167 8.56 -15.46 -7.36
C ILE A 167 9.89 -16.01 -6.80
N PRO A 168 10.07 -17.34 -6.71
CA PRO A 168 11.31 -17.95 -6.26
C PRO A 168 12.56 -17.42 -6.98
N ASP A 169 13.64 -17.25 -6.21
CA ASP A 169 14.89 -16.64 -6.68
C ASP A 169 15.53 -17.41 -7.85
N ASP A 170 15.33 -18.72 -7.93
CA ASP A 170 15.84 -19.58 -9.00
C ASP A 170 15.19 -19.33 -10.37
N LEU A 171 14.02 -18.68 -10.41
CA LEU A 171 13.35 -18.30 -11.66
C LEU A 171 13.65 -16.88 -12.13
N ARG A 172 14.42 -16.10 -11.36
CA ARG A 172 14.72 -14.70 -11.68
C ARG A 172 15.41 -14.55 -13.02
N ASP A 173 16.42 -15.37 -13.30
CA ASP A 173 17.15 -15.32 -14.58
C ASP A 173 16.23 -15.54 -15.78
N LEU A 174 15.11 -16.26 -15.60
CA LEU A 174 14.13 -16.52 -16.63
C LEU A 174 13.11 -15.37 -16.76
N LEU A 175 12.62 -14.85 -15.63
CA LEU A 175 11.40 -14.02 -15.57
C LEU A 175 11.63 -12.55 -15.23
N ASP A 176 12.79 -12.18 -14.72
CA ASP A 176 13.09 -10.81 -14.35
C ASP A 176 13.48 -9.99 -15.59
N ALA A 177 13.06 -8.73 -15.59
CA ALA A 177 13.46 -7.76 -16.58
C ALA A 177 14.50 -6.80 -16.00
N ASP A 178 15.16 -6.03 -16.86
CA ASP A 178 16.13 -5.00 -16.43
C ASP A 178 15.54 -3.98 -15.44
N SER A 179 14.20 -3.83 -15.42
CA SER A 179 13.50 -2.92 -14.52
C SER A 179 13.41 -3.42 -13.08
N GLY A 180 13.58 -4.72 -12.83
CA GLY A 180 13.49 -5.31 -11.49
C GLY A 180 12.77 -6.67 -11.48
N PRO A 181 12.61 -7.27 -10.28
CA PRO A 181 12.10 -8.62 -10.15
C PRO A 181 10.60 -8.72 -10.41
N SER A 182 10.21 -9.74 -11.15
CA SER A 182 8.80 -10.07 -11.38
C SER A 182 8.17 -10.65 -10.12
N SER A 183 6.86 -10.47 -9.97
CA SER A 183 6.08 -11.00 -8.83
C SER A 183 4.76 -11.60 -9.30
N MET A 184 4.01 -12.20 -8.37
CA MET A 184 2.60 -12.52 -8.58
C MET A 184 1.75 -11.46 -7.86
N LEU A 185 0.96 -10.68 -8.60
CA LEU A 185 -0.01 -9.77 -8.02
C LEU A 185 -1.22 -10.53 -7.50
N LEU A 186 -1.45 -10.43 -6.19
CA LEU A 186 -2.60 -10.96 -5.50
C LEU A 186 -3.69 -9.90 -5.43
N THR A 187 -4.94 -10.32 -5.55
CA THR A 187 -6.10 -9.44 -5.32
C THR A 187 -7.10 -10.13 -4.42
N TYR A 188 -7.58 -9.40 -3.43
CA TYR A 188 -8.51 -9.89 -2.41
C TYR A 188 -9.82 -9.10 -2.46
N ASP A 189 -10.91 -9.75 -2.05
CA ASP A 189 -12.16 -9.07 -1.73
C ASP A 189 -12.16 -8.52 -0.30
N ALA A 190 -13.23 -7.80 0.07
CA ALA A 190 -13.38 -7.19 1.39
C ALA A 190 -13.44 -8.21 2.54
N GLN A 191 -13.69 -9.49 2.25
CA GLN A 191 -13.69 -10.58 3.22
C GLN A 191 -12.31 -11.25 3.34
N GLY A 192 -11.29 -10.73 2.63
CA GLY A 192 -9.93 -11.26 2.65
C GLY A 192 -9.78 -12.53 1.81
N LYS A 193 -10.78 -12.91 1.00
CA LYS A 193 -10.64 -14.05 0.10
C LYS A 193 -9.88 -13.59 -1.15
N ARG A 194 -8.85 -14.36 -1.52
CA ARG A 194 -8.11 -14.15 -2.77
C ARG A 194 -9.03 -14.43 -3.96
N VAL A 195 -9.28 -13.41 -4.78
CA VAL A 195 -10.12 -13.48 -5.99
C VAL A 195 -9.30 -13.55 -7.28
N SER A 196 -8.04 -13.12 -7.24
CA SER A 196 -7.12 -13.22 -8.37
C SER A 196 -5.68 -13.42 -7.91
N ARG A 197 -4.90 -14.12 -8.72
CA ARG A 197 -3.44 -14.24 -8.67
C ARG A 197 -2.96 -14.23 -10.11
N ARG A 198 -2.06 -13.32 -10.46
CA ARG A 198 -1.53 -13.21 -11.82
C ARG A 198 -0.07 -12.75 -11.80
N PRO A 199 0.73 -13.09 -12.81
CA PRO A 199 2.06 -12.52 -12.97
C PRO A 199 1.99 -11.01 -13.12
N ASP A 200 2.96 -10.31 -12.55
CA ASP A 200 3.10 -8.86 -12.62
C ASP A 200 4.58 -8.49 -12.73
N ALA A 201 4.92 -7.75 -13.79
CA ALA A 201 6.26 -7.23 -13.96
C ALA A 201 6.58 -6.19 -12.89
N TYR A 202 7.86 -5.96 -12.61
CA TYR A 202 8.25 -4.90 -11.68
C TYR A 202 7.77 -3.52 -12.15
N GLY A 203 7.02 -2.82 -11.30
CA GLY A 203 6.34 -1.56 -11.66
C GLY A 203 5.00 -1.75 -12.40
N GLY A 204 4.55 -3.00 -12.52
CA GLY A 204 3.29 -3.39 -13.14
C GLY A 204 3.43 -3.86 -14.59
N GLY A 205 2.58 -4.82 -14.99
CA GLY A 205 2.42 -5.22 -16.39
C GLY A 205 2.63 -6.70 -16.64
N THR A 206 2.87 -7.06 -17.89
CA THR A 206 3.01 -8.47 -18.30
C THR A 206 4.42 -8.99 -18.07
N VAL A 207 4.52 -10.19 -17.50
CA VAL A 207 5.78 -10.93 -17.39
C VAL A 207 5.96 -11.75 -18.67
N THR A 208 7.13 -11.65 -19.30
CA THR A 208 7.46 -12.40 -20.53
C THR A 208 8.87 -12.96 -20.45
N PHE A 209 9.12 -14.09 -21.09
CA PHE A 209 10.47 -14.62 -21.23
C PHE A 209 10.74 -15.15 -22.64
N LYS A 210 12.02 -15.18 -23.00
CA LYS A 210 12.49 -15.82 -24.25
C LYS A 210 12.76 -17.29 -24.01
N VAL A 211 12.24 -18.14 -24.89
CA VAL A 211 12.48 -19.57 -24.89
C VAL A 211 13.94 -19.84 -25.25
N ARG A 212 14.67 -20.54 -24.38
CA ARG A 212 16.08 -20.93 -24.57
C ARG A 212 16.25 -22.31 -25.21
N PRO A 213 15.54 -23.36 -24.75
CA PRO A 213 15.70 -24.69 -25.32
C PRO A 213 15.28 -24.73 -26.78
N ALA A 214 15.90 -25.61 -27.58
CA ALA A 214 15.53 -25.81 -28.98
C ALA A 214 14.03 -26.12 -29.17
N ARG A 215 13.45 -26.90 -28.25
CA ARG A 215 12.02 -27.18 -28.16
C ARG A 215 11.62 -27.22 -26.69
N LEU A 216 10.69 -26.36 -26.30
CA LEU A 216 10.08 -26.37 -24.98
C LEU A 216 8.67 -26.97 -25.09
N PRO A 217 8.43 -28.17 -24.54
CA PRO A 217 7.13 -28.82 -24.55
C PRO A 217 6.02 -27.94 -23.95
N LEU A 218 4.86 -27.93 -24.61
CA LEU A 218 3.67 -27.21 -24.16
C LEU A 218 2.56 -28.20 -23.81
N HIS A 219 2.28 -28.33 -22.53
CA HIS A 219 1.37 -29.32 -21.97
C HIS A 219 -0.04 -28.74 -21.73
N ASP A 220 -1.06 -29.60 -21.80
CA ASP A 220 -2.44 -29.22 -21.45
C ASP A 220 -2.67 -29.15 -19.93
N ALA A 221 -1.84 -29.85 -19.16
CA ALA A 221 -1.89 -29.91 -17.70
C ALA A 221 -0.47 -29.87 -17.10
N MET A 222 -0.38 -29.66 -15.78
CA MET A 222 0.87 -29.63 -15.02
C MET A 222 1.44 -31.05 -14.81
N ASN A 223 1.83 -31.71 -15.89
CA ASN A 223 2.43 -33.05 -15.86
C ASN A 223 3.33 -33.31 -17.07
N ASP A 224 4.20 -34.32 -16.94
CA ASP A 224 5.17 -34.69 -17.96
C ASP A 224 4.60 -35.62 -19.04
N ALA A 225 3.27 -35.66 -19.24
CA ALA A 225 2.68 -36.48 -20.28
C ALA A 225 3.19 -36.02 -21.67
N PRO A 226 3.52 -36.95 -22.59
CA PRO A 226 4.03 -36.58 -23.91
C PRO A 226 3.08 -35.63 -24.64
N THR A 227 3.64 -34.54 -25.17
CA THR A 227 2.90 -33.55 -25.97
C THR A 227 3.55 -33.37 -27.34
N ARG A 228 2.73 -33.13 -28.36
CA ARG A 228 3.19 -32.75 -29.70
C ARG A 228 3.34 -31.24 -29.86
N ARG A 229 2.83 -30.46 -28.90
CA ARG A 229 2.86 -29.01 -28.91
C ARG A 229 4.13 -28.53 -28.22
N TYR A 230 4.77 -27.54 -28.80
CA TYR A 230 5.99 -26.94 -28.26
C TYR A 230 6.14 -25.52 -28.80
N VAL A 231 6.90 -24.71 -28.07
CA VAL A 231 7.49 -23.46 -28.56
C VAL A 231 8.99 -23.69 -28.80
N VAL A 232 9.62 -22.86 -29.62
CA VAL A 232 11.02 -23.07 -30.03
C VAL A 232 11.94 -21.97 -29.53
N ALA A 233 13.23 -22.24 -29.53
CA ALA A 233 14.25 -21.25 -29.15
C ALA A 233 14.05 -19.91 -29.89
N GLY A 234 14.09 -18.81 -29.14
CA GLY A 234 13.90 -17.46 -29.65
C GLY A 234 12.45 -16.96 -29.63
N ASP A 235 11.45 -17.83 -29.45
CA ASP A 235 10.07 -17.40 -29.20
C ASP A 235 9.99 -16.60 -27.89
N THR A 236 9.15 -15.57 -27.87
CA THR A 236 8.76 -14.88 -26.63
C THR A 236 7.39 -15.36 -26.18
N VAL A 237 7.28 -15.75 -24.92
CA VAL A 237 6.02 -16.17 -24.31
C VAL A 237 5.66 -15.29 -23.12
N GLU A 238 4.37 -15.06 -22.93
CA GLU A 238 3.80 -14.34 -21.78
C GLU A 238 3.51 -15.35 -20.67
N LEU A 239 4.03 -15.12 -19.46
CA LEU A 239 3.63 -15.86 -18.27
C LEU A 239 2.23 -15.37 -17.86
N ILE A 240 1.29 -16.29 -17.67
CA ILE A 240 -0.10 -15.96 -17.34
C ILE A 240 -0.58 -16.56 -16.02
N ASP A 241 0.11 -17.59 -15.52
CA ASP A 241 -0.11 -18.19 -14.20
C ASP A 241 1.08 -19.10 -13.84
N ALA A 242 1.15 -19.57 -12.60
CA ALA A 242 2.12 -20.56 -12.14
C ALA A 242 1.51 -21.48 -11.08
N SER A 243 1.99 -22.72 -11.01
CA SER A 243 1.69 -23.61 -9.89
C SER A 243 2.15 -22.99 -8.56
N ALA A 244 1.58 -23.46 -7.45
CA ALA A 244 1.91 -22.91 -6.13
C ALA A 244 3.39 -23.10 -5.74
N ASP A 245 4.02 -24.16 -6.24
CA ASP A 245 5.45 -24.49 -6.07
C ASP A 245 6.32 -23.96 -7.22
N PHE A 246 5.73 -23.20 -8.16
CA PHE A 246 6.35 -22.65 -9.35
C PHE A 246 7.07 -23.66 -10.26
N GLN A 247 6.84 -24.98 -10.08
CA GLN A 247 7.42 -26.00 -10.96
C GLN A 247 6.81 -26.00 -12.36
N TRP A 248 5.59 -25.48 -12.49
CA TRP A 248 4.86 -25.36 -13.74
C TRP A 248 4.47 -23.92 -14.01
N LEU A 249 4.82 -23.44 -15.19
CA LEU A 249 4.52 -22.10 -15.65
C LEU A 249 3.46 -22.17 -16.74
N LYS A 250 2.33 -21.48 -16.55
CA LYS A 250 1.32 -21.37 -17.59
C LYS A 250 1.68 -20.19 -18.48
N VAL A 251 1.84 -20.45 -19.77
CA VAL A 251 2.28 -19.47 -20.74
C VAL A 251 1.26 -19.27 -21.85
N ARG A 252 1.33 -18.09 -22.47
CA ARG A 252 0.64 -17.74 -23.71
C ARG A 252 1.66 -17.38 -24.78
N TYR A 253 1.60 -18.09 -25.89
CA TYR A 253 2.35 -17.80 -27.10
C TYR A 253 1.42 -17.22 -28.16
N ARG A 254 1.81 -16.11 -28.80
CA ARG A 254 1.05 -15.54 -29.93
C ARG A 254 1.65 -16.01 -31.23
N ASN A 255 1.09 -17.09 -31.78
CA ASN A 255 1.52 -17.60 -33.08
C ASN A 255 1.01 -16.68 -34.21
N PRO A 256 1.90 -16.19 -35.10
CA PRO A 256 1.49 -15.31 -36.20
C PRO A 256 0.46 -15.91 -37.17
N HIS A 257 0.40 -17.24 -37.29
CA HIS A 257 -0.44 -17.97 -38.24
C HIS A 257 -1.66 -18.64 -37.59
N ALA A 258 -1.57 -19.01 -36.32
CA ALA A 258 -2.58 -19.80 -35.61
C ALA A 258 -3.26 -19.07 -34.43
N GLY A 259 -2.87 -17.82 -34.17
CA GLY A 259 -3.40 -17.04 -33.04
C GLY A 259 -2.77 -17.41 -31.70
N ALA A 260 -3.43 -17.04 -30.60
CA ALA A 260 -2.91 -17.25 -29.26
C ALA A 260 -3.07 -18.71 -28.80
N VAL A 261 -1.97 -19.33 -28.41
CA VAL A 261 -1.90 -20.70 -27.88
C VAL A 261 -1.47 -20.63 -26.42
N GLN A 262 -2.11 -21.41 -25.55
CA GLN A 262 -1.80 -21.46 -24.11
C GLN A 262 -1.48 -22.88 -23.65
N GLY A 263 -0.63 -23.01 -22.65
CA GLY A 263 -0.34 -24.30 -22.02
C GLY A 263 0.66 -24.17 -20.89
N TRP A 264 0.99 -25.30 -20.29
CA TRP A 264 1.95 -25.40 -19.19
C TRP A 264 3.32 -25.81 -19.72
N VAL A 265 4.37 -25.20 -19.20
CA VAL A 265 5.76 -25.60 -19.42
C VAL A 265 6.39 -25.91 -18.07
N SER A 266 7.29 -26.88 -18.03
CA SER A 266 8.09 -27.15 -16.84
C SER A 266 9.09 -26.00 -16.65
N ALA A 267 9.16 -25.46 -15.42
CA ALA A 267 10.14 -24.44 -15.07
C ALA A 267 11.58 -24.93 -15.30
N LYS A 268 11.86 -26.18 -14.90
CA LYS A 268 13.14 -26.84 -15.12
C LYS A 268 13.51 -26.91 -16.59
N GLU A 269 12.58 -27.28 -17.46
CA GLU A 269 12.83 -27.35 -18.91
C GLU A 269 13.01 -25.97 -19.51
N ALA A 270 12.22 -24.98 -19.09
CA ALA A 270 12.31 -23.60 -19.59
C ALA A 270 13.66 -22.94 -19.27
N MET A 271 14.30 -23.34 -18.16
CA MET A 271 15.63 -22.89 -17.75
C MET A 271 16.79 -23.68 -18.38
N ALA A 272 16.51 -24.78 -19.10
CA ALA A 272 17.56 -25.55 -19.76
C ALA A 272 18.18 -24.75 -20.94
N ASN A 273 19.49 -24.91 -21.13
CA ASN A 273 20.23 -24.31 -22.25
C ASN A 273 20.26 -25.25 -23.47
#